data_AF-A0A955GH64-F1
#
_entry.id   AF-A0A955GH64-F1
#
_cell.length_a   1.000
_cell.length_b   1.000
_cell.length_c   1.000
_cell.angle_alpha   90.00
_cell.angle_beta   90.00
_cell.angle_gamma   90.00
#
_symmetry.space_group_name_H-M   'P 1'
#
loop_
_entity.id
_entity.type
_entity.pdbx_description
1 polymer ?
#
loop_
_entity_poly.entity_id
_entity_poly.type
_entity_poly.pdbx_seq_one_letter_code
_entity_poly.pdbx_strand_id
1 'polypeptide(L)'
;MIEQLFGSKTRVKLLRLFMSNPNRSFYVREITRKVEEQINSVRRELSNLLSIGIIKSDSSNNRLYYEVNQKYEHYLALSSMFGGRAYATTPKKEKPTKDKQATVEDKKSNVAEIPEEERALGNVELVILGGVFTRDKTAPVDLLIVGDVNQAALDKYVTELESSTGAEIRFATFAKHEFDYRRQIKDRFVVTMLEGKLSIKVDKNGILTDK
;
A
#
# COMPACT_ATOMS: atom_id res chain seq x y z
N MET A 1 1.02 -26.76 6.18
CA MET A 1 0.40 -25.97 5.09
C MET A 1 1.39 -24.91 4.56
N ILE A 2 1.43 -23.66 5.05
CA ILE A 2 2.29 -22.59 4.46
C ILE A 2 3.76 -23.00 4.29
N GLU A 3 4.36 -23.71 5.26
CA GLU A 3 5.74 -24.21 5.18
C GLU A 3 6.04 -25.06 3.93
N GLN A 4 5.05 -25.77 3.41
CA GLN A 4 5.18 -26.65 2.23
C GLN A 4 5.20 -25.83 0.93
N LEU A 5 4.48 -24.71 0.86
CA LEU A 5 4.45 -23.82 -0.30
C LEU A 5 5.80 -23.08 -0.50
N PHE A 6 6.49 -22.76 0.59
CA PHE A 6 7.79 -22.06 0.57
C PHE A 6 9.01 -22.98 0.70
N GLY A 7 8.78 -24.30 0.74
CA GLY A 7 9.81 -25.36 0.73
C GLY A 7 10.74 -25.43 1.96
N SER A 8 10.60 -24.56 2.96
CA SER A 8 11.49 -24.50 4.12
C SER A 8 10.78 -23.96 5.36
N LYS A 9 10.68 -24.80 6.40
CA LYS A 9 10.08 -24.46 7.70
C LYS A 9 10.82 -23.30 8.36
N THR A 10 12.14 -23.46 8.48
CA THR A 10 13.05 -22.46 9.05
C THR A 10 12.87 -21.10 8.35
N ARG A 11 12.77 -21.08 7.01
CA ARG A 11 12.55 -19.83 6.24
C ARG A 11 11.23 -19.15 6.58
N VAL A 12 10.12 -19.89 6.62
CA VAL A 12 8.80 -19.33 6.97
C VAL A 12 8.78 -18.80 8.41
N LYS A 13 9.40 -19.49 9.35
CA LYS A 13 9.54 -19.01 10.73
C LYS A 13 10.42 -17.74 10.82
N LEU A 14 11.53 -17.67 10.06
CA LEU A 14 12.39 -16.48 9.98
C LEU A 14 11.63 -15.28 9.40
N LEU A 15 10.91 -15.46 8.29
CA LEU A 15 10.08 -14.41 7.69
C LEU A 15 9.04 -13.87 8.69
N ARG A 16 8.36 -14.76 9.44
CA ARG A 16 7.45 -14.35 10.52
C ARG A 16 8.16 -13.55 11.62
N LEU A 17 9.33 -14.00 12.08
CA LEU A 17 10.10 -13.29 13.11
C LEU A 17 10.44 -11.86 12.67
N PHE A 18 10.98 -11.69 11.46
CA PHE A 18 11.41 -10.39 10.95
C PHE A 18 10.23 -9.46 10.60
N MET A 19 9.20 -9.98 9.92
CA MET A 19 8.06 -9.16 9.49
C MET A 19 7.19 -8.69 10.67
N SER A 20 7.10 -9.46 11.76
CA SER A 20 6.43 -9.01 12.99
C SER A 20 7.29 -8.07 13.85
N ASN A 21 8.57 -7.86 13.53
CA ASN A 21 9.52 -7.06 14.32
C ASN A 21 10.42 -6.17 13.43
N PRO A 22 9.86 -5.30 12.56
CA PRO A 22 10.61 -4.70 11.46
C PRO A 22 11.66 -3.65 11.89
N ASN A 23 11.50 -3.03 13.06
CA ASN A 23 12.45 -2.07 13.64
C ASN A 23 13.42 -2.74 14.64
N ARG A 24 13.60 -4.07 14.59
CA ARG A 24 14.41 -4.80 15.57
C ARG A 24 15.42 -5.73 14.91
N SER A 25 16.68 -5.50 15.22
CA SER A 25 17.80 -6.35 14.85
C SER A 25 17.97 -7.51 15.85
N PHE A 26 18.30 -8.71 15.36
CA PHE A 26 18.45 -9.95 16.14
C PHE A 26 19.78 -10.64 15.82
N TYR A 27 20.45 -11.21 16.83
CA TYR A 27 21.66 -12.01 16.64
C TYR A 27 21.33 -13.50 16.54
N VAL A 28 22.14 -14.28 15.80
CA VAL A 28 21.82 -15.68 15.41
C VAL A 28 21.36 -16.58 16.56
N ARG A 29 21.99 -16.48 17.75
CA ARG A 29 21.63 -17.32 18.91
C ARG A 29 20.30 -16.94 19.58
N GLU A 30 19.83 -15.70 19.43
CA GLU A 30 18.45 -15.33 19.81
C GLU A 30 17.47 -15.85 18.78
N ILE A 31 17.78 -15.71 17.49
CA ILE A 31 16.95 -16.20 16.38
C ILE A 31 16.68 -17.69 16.55
N THR A 32 17.71 -18.53 16.74
CA THR A 32 17.54 -19.99 16.95
C THR A 32 16.64 -20.33 18.14
N ARG A 33 16.66 -19.53 19.21
CA ARG A 33 15.81 -19.71 20.40
C ARG A 33 14.37 -19.28 20.16
N LYS A 34 14.14 -18.20 19.42
CA LYS A 34 12.79 -17.69 19.09
C LYS A 34 12.06 -18.49 18.02
N VAL A 35 12.82 -19.17 17.17
CA VAL A 35 12.34 -19.91 16.00
C VAL A 35 12.35 -21.42 16.23
N GLU A 36 13.00 -21.89 17.30
CA GLU A 36 13.09 -23.31 17.68
C GLU A 36 13.61 -24.18 16.50
N GLU A 37 14.76 -23.78 15.95
CA GLU A 37 15.40 -24.41 14.80
C GLU A 37 16.92 -24.51 14.98
N GLN A 38 17.51 -25.48 14.31
CA GLN A 38 18.94 -25.79 14.39
C GLN A 38 19.80 -24.66 13.78
N ILE A 39 20.95 -24.35 14.42
CA ILE A 39 21.75 -23.15 14.12
C ILE A 39 22.30 -23.07 12.68
N ASN A 40 22.60 -24.21 12.05
CA ASN A 40 23.08 -24.25 10.66
C ASN A 40 21.92 -24.12 9.67
N SER A 41 20.74 -24.68 9.96
CA SER A 41 19.50 -24.41 9.21
C SER A 41 19.17 -22.92 9.22
N VAL A 42 19.23 -22.29 10.40
CA VAL A 42 19.02 -20.84 10.58
C VAL A 42 20.08 -20.04 9.81
N ARG A 43 21.37 -20.35 9.94
CA ARG A 43 22.45 -19.68 9.18
C ARG A 43 22.26 -19.78 7.66
N ARG A 44 21.90 -20.97 7.15
CA ARG A 44 21.69 -21.20 5.72
C ARG A 44 20.54 -20.34 5.20
N GLU A 45 19.39 -20.32 5.88
CA GLU A 45 18.26 -19.49 5.44
C GLU A 45 18.48 -17.99 5.69
N LEU A 46 19.24 -17.58 6.72
CA LEU A 46 19.67 -16.19 6.87
C LEU A 46 20.56 -15.74 5.70
N SER A 47 21.50 -16.59 5.26
CA SER A 47 22.35 -16.30 4.09
C SER A 47 21.51 -16.17 2.82
N ASN A 48 20.51 -17.05 2.63
CA ASN A 48 19.56 -16.95 1.51
C ASN A 48 18.76 -15.63 1.55
N LEU A 49 18.16 -15.28 2.69
CA LEU A 49 17.37 -14.06 2.85
C LEU A 49 18.21 -12.78 2.68
N LEU A 50 19.50 -12.82 3.04
CA LEU A 50 20.44 -11.73 2.86
C LEU A 50 20.87 -11.58 1.39
N SER A 51 21.15 -12.69 0.70
CA SER A 51 21.50 -12.67 -0.73
C SER A 51 20.37 -12.18 -1.64
N ILE A 52 19.11 -12.35 -1.21
CA ILE A 52 17.91 -11.82 -1.89
C ILE A 52 17.64 -10.36 -1.45
N GLY A 53 18.27 -9.87 -0.37
CA GLY A 53 18.10 -8.50 0.13
C GLY A 53 16.84 -8.28 0.98
N ILE A 54 16.15 -9.35 1.41
CA ILE A 54 14.97 -9.30 2.30
C ILE A 54 15.39 -8.89 3.73
N ILE A 55 16.60 -9.26 4.14
CA ILE A 55 17.21 -8.84 5.41
C ILE A 55 18.55 -8.17 5.17
N LYS A 56 18.86 -7.17 5.99
CA LYS A 56 20.18 -6.55 6.12
C LYS A 56 20.92 -7.16 7.33
N SER A 57 22.24 -7.08 7.32
CA SER A 57 23.07 -7.43 8.48
C SER A 57 23.94 -6.26 8.91
N ASP A 58 24.13 -6.10 10.21
CA ASP A 58 25.00 -5.08 10.80
C ASP A 58 25.90 -5.70 11.89
N SER A 59 27.10 -5.16 12.07
CA SER A 59 28.12 -5.68 12.98
C SER A 59 28.33 -4.71 14.15
N SER A 60 27.82 -5.08 15.32
CA SER A 60 27.87 -4.26 16.52
C SER A 60 28.41 -5.07 17.70
N ASN A 61 29.27 -4.47 18.51
CA ASN A 61 29.87 -5.09 19.72
C ASN A 61 30.44 -6.51 19.46
N ASN A 62 31.17 -6.66 18.35
CA ASN A 62 31.76 -7.92 17.86
C ASN A 62 30.73 -9.06 17.67
N ARG A 63 29.49 -8.71 17.26
CA ARG A 63 28.40 -9.64 16.96
C ARG A 63 27.68 -9.21 15.69
N LEU A 64 27.30 -10.18 14.87
CA LEU A 64 26.51 -9.97 13.67
C LEU A 64 25.00 -10.03 14.01
N TYR A 65 24.31 -8.94 13.73
CA TYR A 65 22.86 -8.77 13.86
C TYR A 65 22.20 -8.79 12.48
N TYR A 66 20.94 -9.20 12.43
CA TYR A 66 20.11 -9.27 11.23
C TYR A 66 18.79 -8.56 11.48
N GLU A 67 18.28 -7.83 10.51
CA GLU A 67 17.05 -7.05 10.59
C GLU A 67 16.36 -7.04 9.22
N VAL A 68 15.04 -6.83 9.16
CA VAL A 68 14.35 -6.74 7.87
C VAL A 68 14.83 -5.52 7.07
N ASN A 69 14.93 -5.68 5.75
CA ASN A 69 15.09 -4.55 4.85
C ASN A 69 13.70 -3.99 4.49
N GLN A 70 13.27 -2.95 5.19
CA GLN A 70 11.99 -2.28 4.92
C GLN A 70 11.95 -1.58 3.54
N LYS A 71 13.11 -1.40 2.88
CA LYS A 71 13.23 -0.87 1.51
C LYS A 71 13.25 -1.97 0.44
N TYR A 72 13.08 -3.24 0.83
CA TYR A 72 12.98 -4.35 -0.13
C TYR A 72 11.68 -4.27 -0.92
N GLU A 73 11.75 -4.48 -2.24
CA GLU A 73 10.65 -4.22 -3.19
C GLU A 73 9.32 -4.88 -2.81
N HIS A 74 9.37 -6.12 -2.30
CA HIS A 74 8.17 -6.87 -1.89
C HIS A 74 7.99 -6.93 -0.37
N TYR A 75 8.59 -5.99 0.38
CA TYR A 75 8.50 -5.94 1.85
C TYR A 75 7.04 -5.89 2.32
N LEU A 76 6.17 -5.09 1.72
CA LEU A 76 4.76 -5.00 2.14
C LEU A 76 4.01 -6.32 1.90
N ALA A 77 4.25 -7.00 0.78
CA ALA A 77 3.64 -8.30 0.50
C ALA A 77 4.08 -9.36 1.53
N LEU A 78 5.39 -9.44 1.82
CA LEU A 78 5.91 -10.32 2.88
C LEU A 78 5.36 -9.94 4.27
N SER A 79 5.23 -8.65 4.56
CA SER A 79 4.65 -8.15 5.81
C SER A 79 3.18 -8.55 5.97
N SER A 80 2.37 -8.45 4.91
CA SER A 80 0.97 -8.90 4.93
C SER A 80 0.83 -10.42 5.06
N MET A 81 1.76 -11.20 4.51
CA MET A 81 1.71 -12.67 4.59
C MET A 81 2.28 -13.24 5.91
N PHE A 82 3.25 -12.56 6.53
CA PHE A 82 4.03 -13.11 7.64
C PHE A 82 4.06 -12.26 8.92
N GLY A 83 3.68 -10.98 8.88
CA GLY A 83 3.80 -10.01 9.99
C GLY A 83 2.85 -10.19 11.17
N GLY A 84 2.21 -11.36 11.32
CA GLY A 84 1.42 -11.74 12.50
C GLY A 84 0.04 -11.08 12.63
N ARG A 85 -0.26 -10.01 11.89
CA ARG A 85 -1.60 -9.45 11.76
C ARG A 85 -2.45 -10.34 10.86
N ALA A 86 -3.21 -11.26 11.45
CA ALA A 86 -4.47 -11.68 10.84
C ALA A 86 -5.33 -10.43 10.59
N TYR A 87 -6.04 -10.37 9.45
CA TYR A 87 -6.70 -9.18 8.90
C TYR A 87 -7.28 -8.23 9.96
N ALA A 88 -6.47 -7.23 10.32
CA ALA A 88 -6.80 -6.20 11.30
C ALA A 88 -6.74 -4.86 10.58
N THR A 89 -7.90 -4.23 10.42
CA THR A 89 -8.09 -3.00 9.68
C THR A 89 -7.36 -1.82 10.34
N THR A 90 -6.49 -1.17 9.57
CA THR A 90 -5.78 0.09 9.89
C THR A 90 -4.76 0.06 11.06
N PRO A 91 -3.64 0.77 10.89
CA PRO A 91 -2.96 1.44 12.00
C PRO A 91 -2.88 2.96 11.79
N LYS A 92 -2.87 3.70 12.92
CA LYS A 92 -2.86 5.18 12.99
C LYS A 92 -1.66 5.86 12.32
N LYS A 93 -1.92 7.11 11.91
CA LYS A 93 -0.96 8.14 11.48
C LYS A 93 0.06 8.49 12.58
N GLU A 94 1.30 8.74 12.17
CA GLU A 94 2.17 9.79 12.73
C GLU A 94 2.73 10.64 11.58
N LYS A 95 3.27 11.84 11.88
CA LYS A 95 3.73 12.88 10.91
C LYS A 95 5.12 13.43 11.34
N PRO A 96 5.68 14.51 10.74
CA PRO A 96 6.32 14.52 9.42
C PRO A 96 7.69 15.25 9.41
N THR A 97 8.39 15.23 8.27
CA THR A 97 9.43 16.21 7.86
C THR A 97 9.49 16.14 6.32
N LYS A 98 9.16 17.19 5.55
CA LYS A 98 9.93 18.43 5.26
C LYS A 98 11.37 18.10 4.83
N ASP A 99 11.86 18.46 3.64
CA ASP A 99 11.57 19.64 2.79
C ASP A 99 11.58 19.29 1.26
N LYS A 100 10.67 19.85 0.44
CA LYS A 100 10.83 20.93 -0.59
C LYS A 100 11.46 20.56 -1.96
N GLN A 101 10.66 20.82 -3.01
CA GLN A 101 10.96 21.60 -4.26
C GLN A 101 12.14 21.18 -5.17
N ALA A 102 12.11 21.28 -6.51
CA ALA A 102 11.07 21.46 -7.56
C ALA A 102 11.80 21.28 -8.94
N THR A 103 11.33 21.50 -10.19
CA THR A 103 10.13 22.11 -10.85
C THR A 103 10.13 21.68 -12.35
N VAL A 104 9.10 22.07 -13.15
CA VAL A 104 9.17 22.30 -14.64
C VAL A 104 9.29 21.03 -15.53
N GLU A 105 8.46 20.77 -16.56
CA GLU A 105 7.34 21.54 -17.14
C GLU A 105 6.32 20.73 -17.99
N ASP A 106 5.10 21.28 -18.09
CA ASP A 106 4.15 21.23 -19.21
C ASP A 106 3.65 19.91 -19.84
N LYS A 107 2.35 19.61 -19.66
CA LYS A 107 1.31 20.04 -20.63
C LYS A 107 -0.12 19.83 -20.08
N LYS A 108 -1.01 20.76 -20.42
CA LYS A 108 -2.31 21.02 -19.79
C LYS A 108 -3.46 20.12 -20.28
N SER A 109 -4.40 19.83 -19.37
CA SER A 109 -5.84 19.93 -19.68
C SER A 109 -6.69 20.12 -18.41
N ASN A 110 -7.24 21.33 -18.27
CA ASN A 110 -8.43 21.72 -17.49
C ASN A 110 -8.55 21.26 -16.02
N VAL A 111 -8.16 22.16 -15.11
CA VAL A 111 -8.65 22.18 -13.72
C VAL A 111 -10.14 22.52 -13.72
N ALA A 112 -10.97 21.71 -13.05
CA ALA A 112 -12.36 22.03 -12.74
C ALA A 112 -12.48 22.44 -11.26
N GLU A 113 -13.43 23.33 -10.95
CA GLU A 113 -13.62 23.87 -9.60
C GLU A 113 -14.21 22.82 -8.66
N ILE A 114 -13.74 22.78 -7.40
CA ILE A 114 -14.15 21.80 -6.39
C ILE A 114 -15.64 22.02 -6.02
N PRO A 115 -16.55 21.09 -6.34
CA PRO A 115 -17.95 21.20 -5.91
C PRO A 115 -18.03 21.05 -4.39
N GLU A 116 -18.85 21.89 -3.73
CA GLU A 116 -18.80 22.03 -2.27
C GLU A 116 -19.24 20.77 -1.52
N GLU A 117 -20.10 19.96 -2.14
CA GLU A 117 -20.60 18.66 -1.69
C GLU A 117 -19.47 17.71 -1.26
N GLU A 118 -18.38 17.63 -2.03
CA GLU A 118 -17.29 16.67 -1.78
C GLU A 118 -16.38 17.08 -0.62
N ARG A 119 -16.61 18.24 0.00
CA ARG A 119 -16.01 18.60 1.30
C ARG A 119 -16.70 17.87 2.48
N ALA A 120 -17.96 17.47 2.34
CA ALA A 120 -18.70 16.74 3.38
C ALA A 120 -18.21 15.29 3.57
N LEU A 121 -17.55 14.72 2.56
CA LEU A 121 -17.00 13.36 2.57
C LEU A 121 -15.80 13.18 3.53
N GLY A 122 -15.15 14.26 3.96
CA GLY A 122 -13.98 14.23 4.85
C GLY A 122 -12.70 14.78 4.20
N ASN A 123 -11.53 14.27 4.59
CA ASN A 123 -10.25 14.68 3.97
C ASN A 123 -10.01 13.88 2.68
N VAL A 124 -10.89 14.06 1.70
CA VAL A 124 -10.73 13.54 0.34
C VAL A 124 -9.62 14.32 -0.36
N GLU A 125 -8.64 13.62 -0.94
CA GLU A 125 -7.53 14.21 -1.70
C GLU A 125 -7.67 14.03 -3.21
N LEU A 126 -8.32 12.96 -3.67
CA LEU A 126 -8.57 12.67 -5.09
C LEU A 126 -9.94 12.00 -5.27
N VAL A 127 -10.68 12.38 -6.33
CA VAL A 127 -11.91 11.71 -6.79
C VAL A 127 -11.82 11.50 -8.30
N ILE A 128 -11.85 10.24 -8.71
CA ILE A 128 -11.89 9.81 -10.11
C ILE A 128 -13.25 9.18 -10.39
N LEU A 129 -13.92 9.66 -11.43
CA LEU A 129 -15.06 9.00 -12.05
C LEU A 129 -14.59 8.20 -13.27
N GLY A 130 -15.11 6.99 -13.43
CA GLY A 130 -14.87 6.10 -14.57
C GLY A 130 -16.15 5.37 -14.95
N GLY A 131 -16.01 4.25 -15.65
CA GLY A 131 -17.10 3.28 -15.80
C GLY A 131 -18.36 3.87 -16.42
N VAL A 132 -19.48 3.80 -15.69
CA VAL A 132 -20.77 4.39 -16.11
C VAL A 132 -20.64 5.87 -16.51
N PHE A 133 -19.89 6.68 -15.75
CA PHE A 133 -19.74 8.12 -15.98
C PHE A 133 -18.94 8.45 -17.26
N THR A 134 -17.95 7.64 -17.61
CA THR A 134 -17.11 7.83 -18.81
C THR A 134 -17.54 6.93 -19.98
N ARG A 135 -18.63 6.17 -19.80
CA ARG A 135 -19.17 5.15 -20.72
C ARG A 135 -18.18 4.04 -21.07
N ASP A 136 -17.24 3.76 -20.16
CA ASP A 136 -16.15 2.80 -20.34
C ASP A 136 -16.38 1.53 -19.54
N LYS A 137 -16.94 0.50 -20.19
CA LYS A 137 -17.22 -0.80 -19.56
C LYS A 137 -15.96 -1.59 -19.13
N THR A 138 -14.75 -1.10 -19.45
CA THR A 138 -13.51 -1.75 -19.01
C THR A 138 -13.03 -1.29 -17.63
N ALA A 139 -13.58 -0.18 -17.11
CA ALA A 139 -13.17 0.37 -15.82
C ALA A 139 -13.54 -0.57 -14.65
N PRO A 140 -12.60 -0.86 -13.72
CA PRO A 140 -12.83 -1.79 -12.62
C PRO A 140 -13.86 -1.28 -11.60
N VAL A 141 -13.99 0.04 -11.48
CA VAL A 141 -15.02 0.75 -10.69
C VAL A 141 -15.53 1.97 -11.47
N ASP A 142 -16.69 2.48 -11.06
CA ASP A 142 -17.31 3.68 -11.62
C ASP A 142 -16.91 4.94 -10.81
N LEU A 143 -16.60 4.77 -9.51
CA LEU A 143 -16.16 5.84 -8.61
C LEU A 143 -14.93 5.38 -7.79
N LEU A 144 -13.85 6.14 -7.79
CA LEU A 144 -12.67 5.90 -6.95
C LEU A 144 -12.33 7.16 -6.14
N ILE A 145 -12.36 7.03 -4.82
CA ILE A 145 -12.06 8.12 -3.87
C ILE A 145 -10.79 7.78 -3.10
N VAL A 146 -9.88 8.75 -2.99
CA VAL A 146 -8.65 8.61 -2.20
C VAL A 146 -8.64 9.66 -1.10
N GLY A 147 -8.49 9.24 0.16
CA GLY A 147 -8.42 10.13 1.31
C GLY A 147 -8.87 9.50 2.63
N ASP A 148 -9.28 10.35 3.57
CA ASP A 148 -9.84 9.98 4.87
C ASP A 148 -11.36 10.22 4.83
N VAL A 149 -12.12 9.19 4.46
CA VAL A 149 -13.54 9.28 4.06
C VAL A 149 -14.46 8.86 5.20
N ASN A 150 -15.49 9.67 5.48
CA ASN A 150 -16.58 9.32 6.39
C ASN A 150 -17.61 8.44 5.67
N GLN A 151 -17.75 7.17 6.07
CA GLN A 151 -18.69 6.22 5.46
C GLN A 151 -20.14 6.75 5.45
N ALA A 152 -20.62 7.31 6.56
CA ALA A 152 -22.00 7.84 6.65
C ALA A 152 -22.27 9.10 5.79
N ALA A 153 -21.23 9.69 5.20
CA ALA A 153 -21.35 10.72 4.15
C ALA A 153 -21.21 10.12 2.75
N LEU A 154 -20.31 9.12 2.58
CA LEU A 154 -20.13 8.37 1.35
C LEU A 154 -21.42 7.65 0.92
N ASP A 155 -22.07 6.94 1.82
CA ASP A 155 -23.27 6.15 1.51
C ASP A 155 -24.41 7.04 0.96
N LYS A 156 -24.53 8.27 1.48
CA LYS A 156 -25.48 9.28 0.98
C LYS A 156 -25.09 9.78 -0.42
N TYR A 157 -23.83 10.16 -0.59
CA TYR A 157 -23.31 10.64 -1.86
C TYR A 157 -23.43 9.60 -2.98
N VAL A 158 -23.19 8.32 -2.66
CA VAL A 158 -23.46 7.20 -3.59
C VAL A 158 -24.95 7.12 -3.89
N THR A 159 -25.84 7.12 -2.89
CA THR A 159 -27.31 7.10 -3.10
C THR A 159 -27.79 8.25 -4.01
N GLU A 160 -27.23 9.46 -3.86
CA GLU A 160 -27.54 10.65 -4.65
C GLU A 160 -27.03 10.53 -6.11
N LEU A 161 -25.82 9.98 -6.29
CA LEU A 161 -25.28 9.68 -7.62
C LEU A 161 -26.05 8.53 -8.31
N GLU A 162 -26.46 7.49 -7.61
CA GLU A 162 -27.26 6.38 -8.16
C GLU A 162 -28.65 6.88 -8.58
N SER A 163 -29.27 7.73 -7.77
CA SER A 163 -30.57 8.35 -8.04
C SER A 163 -30.54 9.27 -9.26
N SER A 164 -29.42 9.95 -9.51
CA SER A 164 -29.24 10.85 -10.67
C SER A 164 -28.72 10.12 -11.93
N THR A 165 -28.04 8.99 -11.77
CA THR A 165 -27.48 8.18 -12.88
C THR A 165 -28.45 7.09 -13.35
N GLY A 166 -29.38 6.64 -12.50
CA GLY A 166 -30.35 5.57 -12.79
C GLY A 166 -29.73 4.17 -12.82
N ALA A 167 -28.57 3.98 -12.18
CA ALA A 167 -27.81 2.73 -12.15
C ALA A 167 -27.01 2.60 -10.85
N GLU A 168 -26.77 1.37 -10.41
CA GLU A 168 -25.90 1.01 -9.27
C GLU A 168 -24.44 1.43 -9.56
N ILE A 169 -23.76 2.02 -8.57
CA ILE A 169 -22.41 2.59 -8.73
C ILE A 169 -21.40 1.73 -7.97
N ARG A 170 -20.52 1.06 -8.71
CA ARG A 170 -19.40 0.32 -8.12
C ARG A 170 -18.36 1.33 -7.66
N PHE A 171 -18.15 1.49 -6.35
CA PHE A 171 -17.17 2.41 -5.82
C PHE A 171 -16.02 1.70 -5.08
N ALA A 172 -14.86 2.37 -5.01
CA ALA A 172 -13.74 2.00 -4.16
C ALA A 172 -13.22 3.20 -3.38
N THR A 173 -12.72 2.94 -2.17
CA THR A 173 -12.02 3.92 -1.34
C THR A 173 -10.62 3.41 -1.01
N PHE A 174 -9.62 4.30 -1.08
CA PHE A 174 -8.26 4.05 -0.59
C PHE A 174 -7.79 5.17 0.33
N ALA A 175 -6.95 4.85 1.30
CA ALA A 175 -6.14 5.88 1.95
C ALA A 175 -5.06 6.38 0.98
N LYS A 176 -4.66 7.66 1.06
CA LYS A 176 -3.66 8.26 0.15
C LYS A 176 -2.40 7.40 -0.02
N HIS A 177 -1.79 7.00 1.09
CA HIS A 177 -0.60 6.14 1.10
C HIS A 177 -0.81 4.75 0.46
N GLU A 178 -2.03 4.22 0.45
CA GLU A 178 -2.35 2.95 -0.22
C GLU A 178 -2.44 3.16 -1.74
N PHE A 179 -3.11 4.23 -2.19
CA PHE A 179 -3.17 4.59 -3.61
C PHE A 179 -1.77 4.91 -4.16
N ASP A 180 -0.98 5.69 -3.42
CA ASP A 180 0.41 6.04 -3.77
C ASP A 180 1.27 4.77 -3.92
N TYR A 181 1.20 3.84 -2.94
CA TYR A 181 1.88 2.55 -3.00
C TYR A 181 1.40 1.68 -4.19
N ARG A 182 0.08 1.54 -4.38
CA ARG A 182 -0.51 0.77 -5.48
C ARG A 182 -0.08 1.33 -6.84
N ARG A 183 -0.04 2.65 -7.00
CA ARG A 183 0.49 3.33 -8.20
C ARG A 183 1.98 3.03 -8.39
N GLN A 184 2.79 3.08 -7.33
CA GLN A 184 4.22 2.77 -7.39
C GLN A 184 4.50 1.32 -7.82
N ILE A 185 3.80 0.33 -7.25
CA ILE A 185 3.98 -1.08 -7.61
C ILE A 185 3.26 -1.49 -8.92
N LYS A 186 2.64 -0.54 -9.62
CA LYS A 186 1.80 -0.79 -10.80
C LYS A 186 0.73 -1.87 -10.55
N ASP A 187 0.05 -1.75 -9.40
CA ASP A 187 -1.10 -2.59 -9.05
C ASP A 187 -2.12 -2.60 -10.19
N ARG A 188 -2.51 -3.79 -10.65
CA ARG A 188 -3.37 -3.97 -11.82
C ARG A 188 -4.66 -3.18 -11.72
N PHE A 189 -5.24 -3.04 -10.53
CA PHE A 189 -6.44 -2.22 -10.33
C PHE A 189 -6.17 -0.73 -10.66
N VAL A 190 -5.15 -0.13 -10.03
CA VAL A 190 -4.83 1.29 -10.23
C VAL A 190 -4.34 1.56 -11.65
N VAL A 191 -3.53 0.66 -12.23
CA VAL A 191 -3.12 0.76 -13.64
C VAL A 191 -4.33 0.73 -14.58
N THR A 192 -5.22 -0.26 -14.46
CA THR A 192 -6.42 -0.35 -15.32
C THR A 192 -7.34 0.87 -15.15
N MET A 193 -7.45 1.43 -13.95
CA MET A 193 -8.26 2.63 -13.68
C MET A 193 -7.63 3.92 -14.24
N LEU A 194 -6.30 4.01 -14.30
CA LEU A 194 -5.57 5.18 -14.81
C LEU A 194 -5.28 5.12 -16.33
N GLU A 195 -5.27 3.94 -16.92
CA GLU A 195 -5.16 3.74 -18.39
C GLU A 195 -6.53 3.80 -19.10
N GLY A 196 -7.63 3.53 -18.38
CA GLY A 196 -8.99 3.65 -18.89
C GLY A 196 -9.49 5.09 -19.01
N LYS A 197 -10.70 5.30 -19.55
CA LYS A 197 -11.30 6.65 -19.60
C LYS A 197 -11.70 7.10 -18.21
N LEU A 198 -11.01 8.12 -17.71
CA LEU A 198 -11.22 8.73 -16.41
C LEU A 198 -11.64 10.20 -16.52
N SER A 199 -12.43 10.66 -15.55
CA SER A 199 -12.82 12.05 -15.35
C SER A 199 -12.50 12.43 -13.91
N ILE A 200 -11.56 13.36 -13.72
CA ILE A 200 -11.10 13.79 -12.39
C ILE A 200 -12.05 14.87 -11.89
N LYS A 201 -12.77 14.61 -10.79
CA LYS A 201 -13.72 15.57 -10.20
C LYS A 201 -13.07 16.41 -9.08
N VAL A 202 -12.09 15.84 -8.37
CA VAL A 202 -11.25 16.54 -7.39
C VAL A 202 -9.83 15.96 -7.47
N ASP A 203 -8.81 16.82 -7.49
CA ASP A 203 -7.42 16.49 -7.13
C ASP A 203 -6.85 17.67 -6.32
N LYS A 204 -6.60 17.45 -5.02
CA LYS A 204 -6.18 18.53 -4.11
C LYS A 204 -4.66 18.74 -4.02
N ASN A 205 -3.84 17.95 -4.73
CA ASN A 205 -2.39 18.14 -4.73
C ASN A 205 -1.73 18.00 -6.12
N GLY A 206 -2.49 17.73 -7.19
CA GLY A 206 -1.94 17.35 -8.49
C GLY A 206 -1.43 15.90 -8.52
N ILE A 207 -1.99 15.02 -7.68
CA ILE A 207 -1.59 13.61 -7.52
C ILE A 207 -1.55 12.88 -8.87
N LEU A 208 -2.49 13.15 -9.78
CA LEU A 208 -2.49 12.58 -11.14
C LEU A 208 -1.75 13.44 -12.18
N THR A 209 -1.36 14.65 -11.80
CA THR A 209 -0.73 15.65 -12.68
C THR A 209 0.80 15.69 -12.55
N ASP A 210 1.37 14.97 -11.58
CA ASP A 210 2.82 14.72 -11.47
C ASP A 210 3.36 14.10 -12.77
N LYS A 211 4.18 14.89 -13.47
CA LYS A 211 5.02 14.54 -14.61
C LYS A 211 6.49 14.51 -14.19
#